data_AF-A0A060BSV0-F1
#
_entry.id   AF-A0A060BSV0-F1
#
_cell.length_a   1.000
_cell.length_b   1.000
_cell.length_c   1.000
_cell.angle_alpha   90.00
_cell.angle_beta   90.00
_cell.angle_gamma   90.00
#
_symmetry.space_group_name_H-M   'P 1'
#
loop_
_entity.id
_entity.type
_entity.pdbx_description
1 polymer ?
#
loop_
_entity_poly.entity_id
_entity_poly.type
_entity_poly.pdbx_seq_one_letter_code
_entity_poly.pdbx_strand_id
1 'polypeptide(L)'
;SFEEQTAQYWREWSRRLAVPLEWQEAVIRAAITLKLCTYEETGAIVAAMTTSIPEAAGSGRNWDYRYCWLRDAFFVVRALNSLAEVETMETYLRYLSNIVREVDGEHMQPVYGIGRETHLIERTIDHLPGYRGMGPVRVGNQAYEHFQHDVYGNVVLGA
;
A
#
# COMPACT_ATOMS: atom_id res chain seq x y z
N SER A 1 6.71 -26.86 10.96
CA SER A 1 5.94 -25.89 11.77
C SER A 1 5.34 -24.81 10.86
N PHE A 2 4.44 -23.96 11.36
CA PHE A 2 3.96 -22.80 10.59
C PHE A 2 5.12 -21.87 10.18
N GLU A 3 6.05 -21.64 11.09
CA GLU A 3 7.28 -20.89 10.84
C GLU A 3 8.10 -21.44 9.67
N GLU A 4 8.32 -22.76 9.61
CA GLU A 4 9.05 -23.40 8.51
C GLU A 4 8.34 -23.21 7.16
N GLN A 5 7.00 -23.33 7.15
CA GLN A 5 6.20 -23.11 5.94
C GLN A 5 6.26 -21.65 5.48
N THR A 6 6.15 -20.69 6.41
CA THR A 6 6.31 -19.27 6.11
C THR A 6 7.72 -18.97 5.57
N ALA A 7 8.76 -19.51 6.20
CA ALA A 7 10.13 -19.33 5.74
C ALA A 7 10.38 -19.95 4.37
N GLN A 8 9.80 -21.13 4.09
CA GLN A 8 9.87 -21.79 2.80
C GLN A 8 9.18 -20.96 1.71
N TYR A 9 7.95 -20.49 1.96
CA TYR A 9 7.21 -19.64 1.03
C TYR A 9 8.03 -18.42 0.60
N TRP A 10 8.59 -17.67 1.57
CA TRP A 10 9.35 -16.45 1.24
C TRP A 10 10.65 -16.75 0.50
N ARG A 11 11.33 -17.86 0.81
CA ARG A 11 12.53 -18.30 0.07
C ARG A 11 12.20 -18.72 -1.35
N GLU A 12 11.09 -19.43 -1.56
CA GLU A 12 10.65 -19.85 -2.89
C GLU A 12 10.19 -18.66 -3.73
N TRP A 13 9.41 -17.75 -3.13
CA TRP A 13 9.01 -16.51 -3.78
C TRP A 13 10.23 -15.66 -4.17
N SER A 14 11.16 -15.41 -3.25
CA SER A 14 12.34 -14.57 -3.55
C SER A 14 13.26 -15.18 -4.61
N ARG A 15 13.33 -16.52 -4.71
CA ARG A 15 14.13 -17.22 -5.75
C ARG A 15 13.60 -17.02 -7.17
N ARG A 16 12.33 -16.66 -7.33
CA ARG A 16 11.71 -16.40 -8.64
C ARG A 16 11.98 -14.99 -9.16
N LEU A 17 12.48 -14.09 -8.30
CA LEU A 17 12.74 -12.70 -8.66
C LEU A 17 13.98 -12.58 -9.55
N ALA A 18 13.90 -11.71 -10.55
CA ALA A 18 15.03 -11.28 -11.37
C ALA A 18 15.89 -10.25 -10.61
N VAL A 19 16.59 -10.70 -9.56
CA VAL A 19 17.42 -9.84 -8.70
C VAL A 19 18.77 -9.53 -9.37
N PRO A 20 19.23 -8.26 -9.42
CA PRO A 20 20.57 -7.92 -9.91
C PRO A 20 21.67 -8.57 -9.06
N LEU A 21 22.87 -8.73 -9.62
CA LEU A 21 24.02 -9.29 -8.88
C LEU A 21 24.50 -8.37 -7.74
N GLU A 22 24.41 -7.06 -7.96
CA GLU A 22 24.73 -6.06 -6.95
C GLU A 22 23.53 -5.81 -6.04
N TRP A 23 23.77 -5.55 -4.76
CA TRP A 23 22.74 -5.16 -3.78
C TRP A 23 21.61 -6.18 -3.56
N GLN A 24 21.86 -7.47 -3.84
CA GLN A 24 20.84 -8.54 -3.73
C GLN A 24 20.05 -8.50 -2.42
N GLU A 25 20.75 -8.40 -1.28
CA GLU A 25 20.11 -8.39 0.03
C GLU A 25 19.14 -7.21 0.18
N ALA A 26 19.57 -6.01 -0.24
CA ALA A 26 18.76 -4.81 -0.16
C ALA A 26 17.54 -4.89 -1.08
N VAL A 27 17.72 -5.39 -2.32
CA VAL A 27 16.62 -5.56 -3.29
C VAL A 27 15.61 -6.59 -2.81
N ILE A 28 16.07 -7.76 -2.33
CA ILE A 28 15.19 -8.80 -1.80
C ILE A 28 14.42 -8.27 -0.58
N ARG A 29 15.10 -7.57 0.34
CA ARG A 29 14.45 -6.98 1.52
C ARG A 29 13.37 -5.97 1.13
N ALA A 30 13.67 -5.10 0.17
CA ALA A 30 12.70 -4.13 -0.34
C ALA A 30 11.51 -4.83 -1.01
N ALA A 31 11.76 -5.81 -1.87
CA ALA A 31 10.72 -6.58 -2.55
C ALA A 31 9.79 -7.31 -1.57
N ILE A 32 10.34 -7.95 -0.53
CA ILE A 32 9.56 -8.59 0.54
C ILE A 32 8.70 -7.54 1.26
N THR A 33 9.27 -6.38 1.59
CA THR A 33 8.54 -5.30 2.29
C THR A 33 7.38 -4.80 1.44
N LEU A 34 7.60 -4.61 0.15
CA LEU A 34 6.56 -4.20 -0.79
C LEU A 34 5.46 -5.26 -0.93
N LYS A 35 5.81 -6.55 -1.07
CA LYS A 35 4.83 -7.64 -1.13
C LYS A 35 4.01 -7.77 0.16
N LEU A 36 4.62 -7.54 1.33
CA LEU A 36 3.91 -7.54 2.61
C LEU A 36 2.84 -6.44 2.70
N CYS A 37 2.95 -5.37 1.91
CA CYS A 37 1.93 -4.33 1.83
C CYS A 37 0.73 -4.72 0.95
N THR A 38 0.76 -5.87 0.27
CA THR A 38 -0.34 -6.34 -0.57
C THR A 38 -1.37 -7.12 0.26
N TYR A 39 -2.63 -6.70 0.19
CA TYR A 39 -3.76 -7.45 0.71
C TYR A 39 -4.32 -8.38 -0.37
N GLU A 40 -3.92 -9.66 -0.33
CA GLU A 40 -4.13 -10.61 -1.43
C GLU A 40 -5.61 -10.84 -1.80
N GLU A 41 -6.54 -10.74 -0.83
CA GLU A 41 -7.96 -11.00 -1.07
C GLU A 41 -8.60 -10.00 -2.04
N THR A 42 -8.24 -8.71 -1.93
CA THR A 42 -8.77 -7.66 -2.81
C THR A 42 -7.79 -7.19 -3.87
N GLY A 43 -6.48 -7.34 -3.62
CA GLY A 43 -5.40 -6.78 -4.43
C GLY A 43 -4.99 -5.36 -4.05
N ALA A 44 -5.53 -4.81 -2.96
CA ALA A 44 -5.12 -3.49 -2.45
C ALA A 44 -3.65 -3.51 -2.00
N ILE A 45 -2.92 -2.41 -2.22
CA ILE A 45 -1.54 -2.25 -1.75
C ILE A 45 -1.52 -1.05 -0.80
N VAL A 46 -1.28 -1.29 0.50
CA VAL A 46 -1.29 -0.21 1.49
C VAL A 46 0.01 0.60 1.42
N ALA A 47 -0.09 1.92 1.66
CA ALA A 47 1.09 2.77 1.71
C ALA A 47 2.07 2.36 2.84
N ALA A 48 1.54 1.93 3.99
CA ALA A 48 2.31 1.25 5.03
C ALA A 48 1.41 0.41 5.95
N MET A 49 1.98 -0.63 6.58
CA MET A 49 1.29 -1.48 7.57
C MET A 49 1.10 -0.80 8.95
N THR A 50 1.23 0.52 9.02
CA THR A 50 1.24 1.25 10.28
C THR A 50 0.32 2.46 10.24
N THR A 51 -0.17 2.84 11.42
CA THR A 51 -0.90 4.07 11.63
C THR A 51 -0.20 4.87 12.72
N SER A 52 -0.26 6.19 12.63
CA SER A 52 0.12 7.10 13.72
C SER A 52 1.59 7.03 14.15
N ILE A 53 2.47 6.51 13.30
CA ILE A 53 3.91 6.66 13.47
C ILE A 53 4.29 8.02 12.87
N PRO A 54 5.00 8.89 13.63
CA PRO A 54 5.35 10.22 13.16
C PRO A 54 6.31 10.17 11.98
N GLU A 55 6.02 10.93 10.93
CA GLU A 55 6.99 11.15 9.84
C GLU A 55 8.27 11.83 10.36
N ALA A 56 8.12 12.71 11.35
CA ALA A 56 9.21 13.37 12.04
C ALA A 56 8.86 13.57 13.52
N ALA A 57 9.84 13.41 14.40
CA ALA A 57 9.63 13.51 15.85
C ALA A 57 8.98 14.86 16.23
N GLY A 58 7.92 14.81 17.04
CA GLY A 58 7.22 16.00 17.52
C GLY A 58 6.42 16.80 16.48
N SER A 59 6.33 16.34 15.23
CA SER A 59 5.65 17.08 14.15
C SER A 59 4.13 17.00 14.17
N GLY A 60 3.55 16.02 14.86
CA GLY A 60 2.12 15.71 14.80
C GLY A 60 1.64 15.12 13.46
N ARG A 61 2.58 14.86 12.54
CA ARG A 61 2.37 14.24 11.22
C ARG A 61 2.30 12.71 11.35
N ASN A 62 1.19 12.27 11.95
CA ASN A 62 0.97 10.90 12.41
C ASN A 62 -0.22 10.26 11.68
N TRP A 63 -0.25 10.31 10.35
CA TRP A 63 -1.39 9.81 9.58
C TRP A 63 -1.54 8.29 9.63
N ASP A 64 -2.73 7.80 9.28
CA ASP A 64 -2.98 6.38 9.04
C ASP A 64 -2.63 6.06 7.58
N TYR A 65 -1.64 5.18 7.39
CA TYR A 65 -1.12 4.79 6.07
C TYR A 65 -1.60 3.40 5.63
N ARG A 66 -2.53 2.78 6.37
CA ARG A 66 -3.06 1.43 6.07
C ARG A 66 -4.08 1.41 4.93
N TYR A 67 -4.00 2.37 4.02
CA TYR A 67 -4.91 2.59 2.91
C TYR A 67 -4.17 2.51 1.58
N CYS A 68 -4.91 2.18 0.53
CA CYS A 68 -4.39 2.03 -0.82
C CYS A 68 -4.41 3.38 -1.55
N TRP A 69 -3.26 4.04 -1.60
CA TRP A 69 -3.05 5.19 -2.49
C TRP A 69 -2.78 4.68 -3.90
N LEU A 70 -3.60 5.09 -4.88
CA LEU A 70 -3.50 4.56 -6.24
C LEU A 70 -2.15 4.83 -6.90
N ARG A 71 -1.55 5.99 -6.60
CA ARG A 71 -0.20 6.35 -7.04
C ARG A 71 0.88 5.45 -6.43
N ASP A 72 0.81 5.24 -5.12
CA ASP A 72 1.82 4.46 -4.39
C ASP A 72 1.75 3.00 -4.82
N ALA A 73 0.54 2.44 -4.93
CA ALA A 73 0.29 1.10 -5.44
C ALA A 73 0.85 0.91 -6.87
N PHE A 74 0.67 1.90 -7.75
CA PHE A 74 1.28 1.88 -9.08
C PHE A 74 2.81 1.79 -9.04
N PHE A 75 3.47 2.57 -8.17
CA PHE A 75 4.92 2.48 -8.02
C PHE A 75 5.40 1.15 -7.45
N VAL A 76 4.65 0.56 -6.51
CA VAL A 76 4.93 -0.79 -6.00
C VAL A 76 4.84 -1.83 -7.10
N VAL A 77 3.76 -1.83 -7.87
CA VAL A 77 3.58 -2.75 -9.00
C VAL A 77 4.70 -2.58 -10.02
N ARG A 78 5.06 -1.35 -10.38
CA ARG A 78 6.17 -1.08 -11.30
C ARG A 78 7.50 -1.62 -10.77
N ALA A 79 7.78 -1.45 -9.47
CA ALA A 79 9.00 -1.95 -8.85
C ALA A 79 9.05 -3.49 -8.85
N LEU A 80 7.95 -4.16 -8.46
CA LEU A 80 7.88 -5.62 -8.42
C LEU A 80 7.91 -6.26 -9.82
N ASN A 81 7.24 -5.65 -10.80
CA ASN A 81 7.31 -6.07 -12.20
C ASN A 81 8.74 -5.99 -12.76
N SER A 82 9.53 -4.99 -12.35
CA SER A 82 10.94 -4.88 -12.76
C SER A 82 11.80 -6.04 -12.25
N LEU A 83 11.31 -6.79 -11.26
CA LEU A 83 11.92 -7.99 -10.69
C LEU A 83 11.23 -9.28 -11.19
N ALA A 84 10.47 -9.21 -12.28
CA ALA A 84 9.69 -10.32 -12.84
C ALA A 84 8.62 -10.92 -11.91
N GLU A 85 8.14 -10.14 -10.92
CA GLU A 85 6.99 -10.51 -10.09
C GLU A 85 5.72 -9.88 -10.68
N VAL A 86 4.90 -10.69 -11.34
CA VAL A 86 3.72 -10.23 -12.10
C VAL A 86 2.39 -10.47 -11.38
N GLU A 87 2.38 -11.35 -10.37
CA GLU A 87 1.17 -11.72 -9.63
C GLU A 87 0.56 -10.52 -8.87
N THR A 88 1.42 -9.65 -8.32
CA THR A 88 0.97 -8.42 -7.65
C THR A 88 0.31 -7.45 -8.63
N MET A 89 0.76 -7.40 -9.89
CA MET A 89 0.12 -6.57 -10.92
C MET A 89 -1.29 -7.05 -11.25
N GLU A 90 -1.47 -8.36 -11.47
CA GLU A 90 -2.78 -8.92 -11.83
C GLU A 90 -3.83 -8.70 -10.73
N THR A 91 -3.42 -8.87 -9.47
CA THR A 91 -4.29 -8.65 -8.31
C THR A 91 -4.61 -7.17 -8.13
N TYR A 92 -3.62 -6.27 -8.26
CA TYR A 92 -3.87 -4.83 -8.22
C TYR A 92 -4.77 -4.33 -9.37
N LEU A 93 -4.60 -4.85 -10.58
CA LEU A 93 -5.45 -4.51 -11.71
C LEU A 93 -6.91 -4.91 -11.47
N ARG A 94 -7.14 -6.05 -10.80
CA ARG A 94 -8.48 -6.47 -10.38
C ARG A 94 -9.07 -5.49 -9.36
N TYR A 95 -8.28 -5.11 -8.36
CA TYR A 95 -8.67 -4.10 -7.36
C TYR A 95 -9.09 -2.78 -8.04
N LEU A 96 -8.24 -2.28 -8.94
CA LEU A 96 -8.46 -1.02 -9.64
C LEU A 96 -9.67 -1.08 -10.59
N SER A 97 -9.81 -2.19 -11.33
CA SER A 97 -10.95 -2.39 -12.23
C SER A 97 -12.28 -2.38 -11.49
N ASN A 98 -12.30 -2.92 -10.26
CA ASN A 98 -13.49 -2.86 -9.42
C ASN A 98 -13.80 -1.44 -8.96
N ILE A 99 -12.78 -0.66 -8.54
CA ILE A 99 -12.96 0.76 -8.20
C ILE A 99 -13.52 1.53 -9.39
N VAL A 100 -12.94 1.37 -10.59
CA VAL A 100 -13.40 2.05 -11.81
C VAL A 100 -14.88 1.77 -12.09
N ARG A 101 -15.32 0.53 -11.87
CA ARG A 101 -16.72 0.12 -12.05
C ARG A 101 -17.66 0.71 -11.00
N GLU A 102 -17.18 0.89 -9.77
CA GLU A 102 -17.95 1.45 -8.66
C GLU A 102 -18.09 2.97 -8.74
N VAL A 103 -17.06 3.66 -9.26
CA VAL A 103 -17.04 5.12 -9.44
C VAL A 103 -17.96 5.56 -10.60
N ASP A 104 -18.25 4.69 -11.57
CA ASP A 104 -19.21 4.93 -12.67
C ASP A 104 -19.07 6.31 -13.38
N GLY A 105 -17.82 6.73 -13.63
CA GLY A 105 -17.52 8.01 -14.29
C GLY A 105 -17.49 9.24 -13.38
N GLU A 106 -17.71 9.07 -12.07
CA GLU A 106 -17.47 10.10 -11.07
C GLU A 106 -15.97 10.31 -10.79
N HIS A 107 -15.67 11.20 -9.85
CA HIS A 107 -14.30 11.47 -9.42
C HIS A 107 -13.69 10.24 -8.75
N MET A 108 -12.49 9.86 -9.21
CA MET A 108 -11.71 8.81 -8.56
C MET A 108 -10.90 9.41 -7.40
N GLN A 109 -11.16 8.90 -6.19
CA GLN A 109 -10.44 9.32 -5.00
C GLN A 109 -8.96 8.92 -5.11
N PRO A 110 -8.04 9.68 -4.49
CA PRO A 110 -6.63 9.31 -4.56
C PRO A 110 -6.27 8.12 -3.67
N VAL A 111 -7.09 7.86 -2.64
CA VAL A 111 -6.88 6.83 -1.63
C VAL A 111 -8.18 6.11 -1.31
N TYR A 112 -8.11 4.79 -1.18
CA TYR A 112 -9.23 3.89 -0.86
C TYR A 112 -8.86 2.94 0.28
N GLY A 113 -9.86 2.43 1.00
CA GLY A 113 -9.67 1.35 1.96
C GLY A 113 -9.34 0.01 1.31
N ILE A 114 -8.78 -0.95 2.05
CA ILE A 114 -8.39 -2.26 1.47
C ILE A 114 -9.59 -3.03 0.91
N GLY A 115 -10.81 -2.76 1.40
CA GLY A 115 -12.07 -3.28 0.88
C GLY A 115 -12.69 -2.43 -0.23
N ARG A 116 -11.99 -1.38 -0.69
CA ARG A 116 -12.47 -0.28 -1.56
C ARG A 116 -13.37 0.74 -0.85
N GLU A 117 -13.29 0.86 0.48
CA GLU A 117 -14.04 1.86 1.23
C GLU A 117 -13.74 3.28 0.70
N THR A 118 -14.80 4.03 0.40
CA THR A 118 -14.75 5.39 -0.17
C THR A 118 -14.87 6.50 0.87
N HIS A 119 -15.06 6.13 2.15
CA HIS A 119 -15.18 7.06 3.26
C HIS A 119 -14.13 6.71 4.31
N LEU A 120 -13.06 7.48 4.34
CA LEU A 120 -11.92 7.26 5.23
C LEU A 120 -11.85 8.36 6.30
N ILE A 121 -13.00 8.68 6.91
CA ILE A 121 -13.16 9.80 7.85
C ILE A 121 -12.06 9.77 8.91
N GLU A 122 -11.26 10.83 8.95
CA GLU A 122 -10.17 10.95 9.90
C GLU A 122 -10.70 11.33 11.29
N ARG A 123 -10.20 10.64 12.32
CA ARG A 123 -10.45 10.97 13.72
C ARG A 123 -9.21 10.78 14.58
N THR A 124 -9.12 11.58 15.63
CA THR A 124 -8.08 11.41 16.66
C THR A 124 -8.57 10.51 17.80
N ILE A 125 -7.66 9.73 18.38
CA ILE A 125 -7.91 8.85 19.52
C ILE A 125 -7.23 9.44 20.75
N ASP A 126 -7.96 10.25 21.52
CA ASP A 126 -7.39 11.10 22.58
C ASP A 126 -6.82 10.33 23.79
N HIS A 127 -7.28 9.10 24.02
CA HIS A 127 -6.86 8.29 25.17
C HIS A 127 -5.60 7.45 24.90
N LEU A 128 -5.09 7.42 23.67
CA LEU A 128 -3.87 6.71 23.34
C LEU A 128 -2.68 7.67 23.33
N PRO A 129 -1.55 7.32 23.97
CA PRO A 129 -0.40 8.22 24.11
C PRO A 129 0.37 8.44 22.79
N GLY A 130 0.10 7.65 21.75
CA GLY A 130 0.84 7.70 20.49
C GLY A 130 2.20 7.00 20.54
N TYR A 131 2.84 6.92 19.38
CA TYR A 131 4.12 6.22 19.23
C TYR A 131 5.20 6.90 20.09
N ARG A 132 5.71 6.19 21.10
CA ARG A 132 6.69 6.71 22.08
C ARG A 132 6.23 8.01 22.76
N GLY A 133 4.92 8.17 22.98
CA GLY A 133 4.33 9.39 23.57
C GLY A 133 4.11 10.53 22.59
N MET A 134 4.36 10.33 21.29
CA MET A 134 4.12 11.32 20.25
C MET A 134 2.72 11.13 19.67
N GLY A 135 1.76 11.91 20.17
CA GLY A 135 0.44 12.07 19.59
C GLY A 135 0.42 13.11 18.44
N PRO A 136 -0.75 13.28 17.78
CA PRO A 136 -2.00 12.55 18.00
C PRO A 136 -1.95 11.12 17.41
N VAL A 137 -2.82 10.24 17.91
CA VAL A 137 -3.14 8.97 17.23
C VAL A 137 -4.31 9.22 16.29
N ARG A 138 -4.12 9.00 14.99
CA ARG A 138 -5.13 9.17 13.95
C ARG A 138 -5.59 7.81 13.41
N VAL A 139 -6.86 7.73 13.06
CA VAL A 139 -7.43 6.62 12.29
C VAL A 139 -8.30 7.23 11.19
N GLY A 140 -8.26 6.68 9.99
CA GLY A 140 -8.78 7.38 8.81
C GLY A 140 -7.72 8.25 8.16
N ASN A 141 -8.03 8.76 6.99
CA ASN A 141 -7.16 9.62 6.22
C ASN A 141 -7.99 10.57 5.36
N GLN A 142 -8.03 11.85 5.73
CA GLN A 142 -8.89 12.84 5.09
C GLN A 142 -8.55 13.08 3.60
N ALA A 143 -7.41 12.58 3.12
CA ALA A 143 -7.02 12.73 1.73
C ALA A 143 -7.97 12.06 0.73
N TYR A 144 -8.89 11.19 1.17
CA TYR A 144 -9.92 10.61 0.30
C TYR A 144 -10.82 11.67 -0.35
N GLU A 145 -10.93 12.87 0.24
CA GLU A 145 -11.69 14.01 -0.28
C GLU A 145 -10.89 14.88 -1.27
N HIS A 146 -9.59 14.63 -1.42
CA HIS A 146 -8.75 15.46 -2.27
C HIS A 146 -8.97 15.15 -3.76
N PHE A 147 -8.90 16.20 -4.59
CA PHE A 147 -8.88 16.07 -6.04
C PHE A 147 -7.43 16.02 -6.52
N GLN A 148 -6.96 14.84 -6.92
CA GLN A 148 -5.64 14.66 -7.50
C GLN A 148 -5.74 14.12 -8.92
N HIS A 149 -5.31 14.92 -9.89
CA HIS A 149 -5.51 14.61 -11.31
C HIS A 149 -4.52 13.57 -11.87
N ASP A 150 -3.43 13.27 -11.17
CA ASP A 150 -2.46 12.27 -11.61
C ASP A 150 -2.97 10.82 -11.42
N VAL A 151 -4.03 10.64 -10.62
CA VAL A 151 -4.70 9.34 -10.40
C VAL A 151 -5.09 8.69 -11.72
N TYR A 152 -5.65 9.46 -12.66
CA TYR A 152 -6.02 8.95 -13.99
C TYR A 152 -4.82 8.47 -14.81
N GLY A 153 -3.66 9.11 -14.67
CA GLY A 153 -2.42 8.67 -15.30
C GLY A 153 -1.97 7.31 -14.78
N ASN A 154 -2.07 7.08 -13.47
CA ASN A 154 -1.74 5.80 -12.86
C ASN A 154 -2.69 4.67 -13.29
N VAL A 155 -3.95 5.01 -13.59
CA VAL A 155 -4.93 4.05 -14.14
C VAL A 155 -4.55 3.65 -15.56
N VAL A 156 -4.31 4.63 -16.43
CA VAL A 156 -4.01 4.38 -17.86
C VAL A 156 -2.65 3.70 -18.04
N LEU A 157 -1.66 4.03 -17.20
CA LEU A 157 -0.33 3.40 -17.26
C LEU A 157 -0.29 2.03 -16.57
N GLY A 158 -1.25 1.75 -15.69
CA GLY A 158 -1.37 0.48 -15.00
C GLY A 158 -2.10 -0.58 -15.81
N ALA A 159 -3.11 -0.18 -16.60
CA ALA A 159 -3.93 -1.01 -17.49
C ALA A 159 -3.22 -1.39 -18.79
#